data_AF-A0A5D3FVW1-F1
#
_entry.id   AF-A0A5D3FVW1-F1
#
_cell.length_a   1.000
_cell.length_b   1.000
_cell.length_c   1.000
_cell.angle_alpha   90.00
_cell.angle_beta   90.00
_cell.angle_gamma   90.00
#
_symmetry.space_group_name_H-M   'P 1'
#
loop_
_entity.id
_entity.type
_entity.pdbx_description
1 polymer ?
#
loop_
_entity_poly.entity_id
_entity_poly.type
_entity_poly.pdbx_seq_one_letter_code
_entity_poly.pdbx_strand_id
1 'polypeptide(L)'
;MKGVVRSLVFLFCVPLCACKNGNASNTRICGEAAQDTVKAIVLPAIPPMFTTIEQRADFLVKHYWDNVNFADTNYIHHPDVTEQAWVDYCDLLKHVPLSVAQDAVRATIKRTEADKKVFVYITDLADKYLYDPNSPMRNEEHYIPVLDAMIASPLLDETEKIRPRARRELAQKNRRGTKALDFSYTTASGAQGSLYGVKAAYTLLFINNPGCYACTAAIEELKTAPTISSLHCNNRLAVLSVYPDDEPEEWKKHLTDFPKSWINGYDKHTAIKNRQIYDLKAIPTLYLLDREKNVLLKDATVQAIEEYLSTTAR
;
A
#
# COMPACT_ATOMS: atom_id res chain seq x y z
N MET A 1 -20.48 60.69 -11.58
CA MET A 1 -20.65 62.11 -11.19
C MET A 1 -19.61 62.46 -10.15
N LYS A 2 -18.73 63.43 -10.49
CA LYS A 2 -17.93 64.34 -9.64
C LYS A 2 -17.08 63.67 -8.51
N GLY A 3 -15.75 63.65 -8.49
CA GLY A 3 -14.74 64.55 -9.06
C GLY A 3 -14.16 65.45 -7.96
N VAL A 4 -12.84 65.37 -7.72
CA VAL A 4 -11.86 66.39 -7.22
C VAL A 4 -10.52 65.62 -7.15
N VAL A 5 -9.45 65.77 -7.95
CA VAL A 5 -8.68 66.88 -8.57
C VAL A 5 -7.58 67.46 -7.67
N ARG A 6 -6.32 67.07 -8.00
CA ARG A 6 -5.04 67.85 -8.12
C ARG A 6 -4.46 68.50 -6.84
N SER A 7 -3.16 68.79 -6.69
CA SER A 7 -1.91 68.66 -7.46
C SER A 7 -0.75 69.21 -6.59
N LEU A 8 0.49 69.09 -7.11
CA LEU A 8 1.71 69.90 -6.87
C LEU A 8 2.73 69.31 -5.87
N VAL A 9 3.82 68.69 -6.34
CA VAL A 9 5.07 69.26 -6.92
C VAL A 9 6.00 69.79 -5.82
N PHE A 10 7.19 69.19 -5.70
CA PHE A 10 8.46 69.92 -5.82
C PHE A 10 9.63 68.94 -6.03
N LEU A 11 10.20 69.01 -7.23
CA LEU A 11 11.54 68.58 -7.60
C LEU A 11 12.54 69.58 -6.97
N PHE A 12 13.71 69.17 -6.49
CA PHE A 12 15.00 69.83 -6.79
C PHE A 12 16.22 69.19 -6.10
N CYS A 13 17.27 69.00 -6.90
CA CYS A 13 18.72 69.09 -6.63
C CYS A 13 19.47 68.13 -5.69
N VAL A 14 20.28 67.28 -6.32
CA VAL A 14 21.66 66.85 -5.93
C VAL A 14 22.59 68.06 -6.27
N PRO A 15 23.76 68.38 -5.64
CA PRO A 15 24.84 67.42 -5.37
C PRO A 15 25.88 67.74 -4.24
N LEU A 16 26.90 66.87 -4.16
CA LEU A 16 28.31 67.06 -3.74
C LEU A 16 28.80 66.61 -2.35
N CYS A 17 29.67 65.59 -2.42
CA CYS A 17 31.00 65.45 -1.80
C CYS A 17 31.17 65.57 -0.28
N ALA A 18 31.62 64.47 0.34
CA ALA A 18 32.86 64.46 1.12
C ALA A 18 33.41 63.03 1.28
N CYS A 19 34.65 62.82 0.83
CA CYS A 19 35.47 61.66 1.16
C CYS A 19 36.14 61.87 2.52
N LYS A 20 36.10 60.88 3.44
CA LYS A 20 37.30 60.33 4.12
C LYS A 20 37.01 59.14 5.06
N ASN A 21 37.72 58.06 4.77
CA ASN A 21 38.30 57.02 5.63
C ASN A 21 37.54 56.46 6.84
N GLY A 22 37.26 55.15 6.74
CA GLY A 22 37.12 54.24 7.87
C GLY A 22 37.19 52.80 7.38
N ASN A 23 38.39 52.24 7.35
CA ASN A 23 38.66 50.87 6.92
C ASN A 23 38.07 49.89 7.94
N ALA A 24 37.02 49.15 7.57
CA ALA A 24 36.58 47.97 8.31
C ALA A 24 35.97 46.98 7.30
N SER A 25 36.84 46.11 6.79
CA SER A 25 36.48 44.92 6.03
C SER A 25 35.51 44.07 6.85
N ASN A 26 34.23 44.14 6.50
CA ASN A 26 33.22 43.15 6.87
C ASN A 26 32.69 42.56 5.57
N THR A 27 33.49 41.69 4.96
CA THR A 27 33.02 40.74 3.96
C THR A 27 32.04 39.81 4.68
N ARG A 28 30.77 40.23 4.73
CA ARG A 28 29.68 39.28 4.91
C ARG A 28 29.70 38.40 3.67
N ILE A 29 30.25 37.20 3.83
CA ILE A 29 29.88 36.09 2.98
C ILE A 29 28.37 35.93 3.22
N CYS A 30 27.56 36.54 2.36
CA CYS A 30 26.20 36.07 2.17
C CYS A 30 26.37 34.60 1.77
N GLY A 31 26.03 33.69 2.69
CA GLY A 31 25.95 32.28 2.36
C GLY A 31 25.10 32.18 1.10
N GLU A 32 25.69 31.60 0.06
CA GLU A 32 24.93 31.16 -1.11
C GLU A 32 23.73 30.38 -0.56
N ALA A 33 22.52 30.84 -0.86
CA ALA A 33 21.33 30.03 -0.63
C ALA A 33 21.62 28.70 -1.34
N ALA A 34 21.63 27.60 -0.58
CA ALA A 34 21.88 26.27 -1.12
C ALA A 34 20.99 26.11 -2.35
N GLN A 35 21.62 26.00 -3.52
CA GLN A 35 20.90 25.93 -4.77
C GLN A 35 20.02 24.68 -4.72
N ASP A 36 18.72 24.86 -4.90
CA ASP A 36 17.79 23.75 -4.98
C ASP A 36 18.10 22.93 -6.25
N THR A 37 18.72 21.77 -6.03
CA THR A 37 19.25 20.90 -7.07
C THR A 37 18.32 19.72 -7.37
N VAL A 38 17.28 19.49 -6.56
CA VAL A 38 16.43 18.29 -6.68
C VAL A 38 15.25 18.59 -7.59
N LYS A 39 15.46 18.38 -8.89
CA LYS A 39 14.40 18.54 -9.91
C LYS A 39 13.81 17.22 -10.39
N ALA A 40 14.60 16.15 -10.34
CA ALA A 40 14.21 14.79 -10.70
C ALA A 40 15.22 13.79 -10.11
N ILE A 41 14.80 12.54 -9.91
CA ILE A 41 15.72 11.46 -9.58
C ILE A 41 16.36 10.94 -10.88
N VAL A 42 17.69 10.92 -10.91
CA VAL A 42 18.46 10.46 -12.08
C VAL A 42 18.62 8.94 -12.00
N LEU A 43 18.01 8.20 -12.91
CA LEU A 43 18.14 6.74 -12.98
C LEU A 43 19.55 6.31 -13.41
N PRO A 44 20.04 5.14 -12.94
CA PRO A 44 21.31 4.59 -13.40
C PRO A 44 21.25 4.21 -14.88
N ALA A 45 22.35 4.43 -15.60
CA ALA A 45 22.47 3.96 -16.97
C ALA A 45 22.56 2.42 -17.00
N ILE A 46 21.64 1.76 -17.70
CA ILE A 46 21.62 0.30 -17.81
C ILE A 46 22.76 -0.15 -18.73
N PRO A 47 23.68 -1.01 -18.26
CA PRO A 47 24.75 -1.53 -19.10
C PRO A 47 24.23 -2.20 -20.38
N PRO A 48 24.86 -1.97 -21.55
CA PRO A 48 24.39 -2.49 -22.84
C PRO A 48 24.42 -4.02 -22.94
N MET A 49 25.15 -4.70 -22.05
CA MET A 49 25.20 -6.15 -21.93
C MET A 49 23.89 -6.77 -21.41
N PHE A 50 23.02 -5.99 -20.75
CA PHE A 50 21.70 -6.47 -20.31
C PHE A 50 20.69 -6.31 -21.44
N THR A 51 20.47 -7.41 -22.16
CA THR A 51 19.67 -7.43 -23.38
C THR A 51 18.22 -7.86 -23.16
N THR A 52 17.95 -8.68 -22.14
CA THR A 52 16.57 -9.15 -21.86
C THR A 52 15.83 -8.19 -20.94
N ILE A 53 14.49 -8.22 -20.97
CA ILE A 53 13.65 -7.38 -20.12
C ILE A 53 13.90 -7.71 -18.64
N GLU A 54 14.04 -8.98 -18.32
CA GLU A 54 14.26 -9.47 -16.95
C GLU A 54 15.59 -9.00 -16.38
N GLN A 55 16.67 -9.08 -17.18
CA GLN A 55 17.99 -8.59 -16.76
C GLN A 55 17.99 -7.08 -16.51
N ARG A 56 17.30 -6.33 -17.37
CA ARG A 56 17.19 -4.87 -17.26
C ARG A 56 16.35 -4.47 -16.05
N ALA A 57 15.25 -5.17 -15.78
CA ALA A 57 14.40 -4.95 -14.61
C ALA A 57 15.15 -5.29 -13.31
N ASP A 58 15.83 -6.43 -13.25
CA ASP A 58 16.66 -6.84 -12.11
C ASP A 58 17.75 -5.82 -11.79
N PHE A 59 18.46 -5.32 -12.83
CA PHE A 59 19.44 -4.24 -12.67
C PHE A 59 18.79 -2.95 -12.14
N LEU A 60 17.72 -2.48 -12.81
CA LEU A 60 17.07 -1.23 -12.43
C LEU A 60 16.55 -1.26 -10.99
N VAL A 61 15.92 -2.36 -10.55
CA VAL A 61 15.42 -2.48 -9.17
C VAL A 61 16.54 -2.36 -8.15
N LYS A 62 17.70 -2.96 -8.42
CA LYS A 62 18.84 -2.95 -7.49
C LYS A 62 19.55 -1.59 -7.43
N HIS A 63 19.61 -0.89 -8.56
CA HIS A 63 20.39 0.33 -8.73
C HIS A 63 19.53 1.61 -8.76
N TYR A 64 18.21 1.48 -8.63
CA TYR A 64 17.24 2.58 -8.81
C TYR A 64 17.61 3.84 -8.01
N TRP A 65 18.06 3.64 -6.77
CA TRP A 65 18.36 4.71 -5.82
C TRP A 65 19.84 5.10 -5.78
N ASP A 66 20.70 4.60 -6.66
CA ASP A 66 22.17 4.78 -6.56
C ASP A 66 22.61 6.24 -6.63
N ASN A 67 21.92 7.07 -7.42
CA ASN A 67 22.21 8.49 -7.53
C ASN A 67 21.51 9.35 -6.45
N VAL A 68 20.84 8.72 -5.47
CA VAL A 68 20.13 9.41 -4.39
C VAL A 68 20.97 9.40 -3.11
N ASN A 69 21.22 10.60 -2.60
CA ASN A 69 21.86 10.79 -1.30
C ASN A 69 20.81 10.85 -0.19
N PHE A 70 20.56 9.72 0.48
CA PHE A 70 19.56 9.67 1.57
C PHE A 70 19.95 10.43 2.86
N ALA A 71 21.15 11.01 2.95
CA ALA A 71 21.51 11.94 4.01
C ALA A 71 21.05 13.38 3.71
N ASP A 72 20.65 13.68 2.47
CA ASP A 72 20.19 14.99 2.06
C ASP A 72 18.69 15.15 2.35
N THR A 73 18.34 16.02 3.30
CA THR A 73 16.95 16.27 3.65
C THR A 73 16.20 17.08 2.58
N ASN A 74 16.87 17.61 1.55
CA ASN A 74 16.21 18.35 0.46
C ASN A 74 15.18 17.47 -0.28
N TYR A 75 15.41 16.15 -0.38
CA TYR A 75 14.43 15.22 -0.97
C TYR A 75 13.05 15.25 -0.27
N ILE A 76 12.99 15.64 1.01
CA ILE A 76 11.72 15.78 1.75
C ILE A 76 11.01 17.10 1.36
N HIS A 77 11.77 18.11 0.97
CA HIS A 77 11.23 19.41 0.54
C HIS A 77 10.75 19.42 -0.93
N HIS A 78 11.02 18.35 -1.68
CA HIS A 78 10.49 18.09 -3.02
C HIS A 78 9.60 16.84 -3.04
N PRO A 79 8.45 16.86 -2.33
CA PRO A 79 7.62 15.68 -2.20
C PRO A 79 7.15 15.15 -3.54
N ASP A 80 6.79 16.02 -4.50
CA ASP A 80 6.35 15.60 -5.83
C ASP A 80 7.39 14.76 -6.58
N VAL A 81 8.69 15.08 -6.42
CA VAL A 81 9.79 14.37 -7.07
C VAL A 81 10.04 13.02 -6.39
N THR A 82 10.17 13.04 -5.07
CA THR A 82 10.53 11.83 -4.31
C THR A 82 9.37 10.83 -4.24
N GLU A 83 8.15 11.32 -4.12
CA GLU A 83 6.93 10.50 -4.14
C GLU A 83 6.73 9.85 -5.50
N GLN A 84 6.85 10.59 -6.61
CA GLN A 84 6.75 9.99 -7.93
C GLN A 84 7.83 8.94 -8.16
N ALA A 85 9.06 9.20 -7.73
CA ALA A 85 10.13 8.22 -7.84
C ALA A 85 9.88 6.96 -6.98
N TRP A 86 9.22 7.10 -5.83
CA TRP A 86 8.79 5.96 -5.02
C TRP A 86 7.68 5.15 -5.69
N VAL A 87 6.71 5.82 -6.32
CA VAL A 87 5.65 5.19 -7.13
C VAL A 87 6.28 4.40 -8.27
N ASP A 88 7.12 5.03 -9.07
CA ASP A 88 7.80 4.38 -10.21
C ASP A 88 8.62 3.16 -9.75
N TYR A 89 9.28 3.25 -8.59
CA TYR A 89 9.97 2.12 -7.97
C TYR A 89 9.01 0.99 -7.58
N CYS A 90 7.88 1.30 -6.97
CA CYS A 90 6.86 0.32 -6.59
C CYS A 90 6.29 -0.43 -7.80
N ASP A 91 6.11 0.26 -8.93
CA ASP A 91 5.70 -0.38 -10.19
C ASP A 91 6.79 -1.28 -10.76
N LEU A 92 8.05 -0.83 -10.74
CA LEU A 92 9.19 -1.61 -11.21
C LEU A 92 9.35 -2.95 -10.45
N LEU A 93 9.10 -2.96 -9.14
CA LEU A 93 9.17 -4.17 -8.31
C LEU A 93 8.25 -5.30 -8.79
N LYS A 94 7.17 -4.99 -9.53
CA LYS A 94 6.23 -5.99 -10.07
C LYS A 94 6.83 -6.82 -11.21
N HIS A 95 7.96 -6.38 -11.78
CA HIS A 95 8.59 -6.99 -12.95
C HIS A 95 9.79 -7.89 -12.62
N VAL A 96 10.06 -8.14 -11.33
CA VAL A 96 11.14 -9.02 -10.88
C VAL A 96 10.59 -10.12 -9.97
N PRO A 97 11.32 -11.23 -9.77
CA PRO A 97 10.92 -12.25 -8.79
C PRO A 97 10.73 -11.64 -7.40
N LEU A 98 9.75 -12.16 -6.64
CA LEU A 98 9.40 -11.59 -5.33
C LEU A 98 10.59 -11.51 -4.36
N SER A 99 11.48 -12.51 -4.37
CA SER A 99 12.69 -12.48 -3.55
C SER A 99 13.60 -11.31 -3.89
N VAL A 100 13.80 -11.02 -5.18
CA VAL A 100 14.60 -9.88 -5.66
C VAL A 100 13.95 -8.57 -5.24
N ALA A 101 12.63 -8.44 -5.39
CA ALA A 101 11.89 -7.25 -4.95
C ALA A 101 12.04 -7.02 -3.44
N GLN A 102 11.89 -8.07 -2.63
CA GLN A 102 12.00 -7.98 -1.17
C GLN A 102 13.41 -7.60 -0.73
N ASP A 103 14.44 -8.16 -1.36
CA ASP A 103 15.84 -7.82 -1.07
C ASP A 103 16.16 -6.37 -1.44
N ALA A 104 15.69 -5.89 -2.59
CA ALA A 104 15.91 -4.53 -3.04
C ALA A 104 15.17 -3.49 -2.17
N VAL A 105 13.93 -3.78 -1.76
CA VAL A 105 13.19 -2.94 -0.79
C VAL A 105 13.94 -2.89 0.54
N ARG A 106 14.39 -4.04 1.06
CA ARG A 106 15.16 -4.10 2.32
C ARG A 106 16.43 -3.27 2.23
N ALA A 107 17.19 -3.40 1.13
CA ALA A 107 18.40 -2.62 0.90
C ALA A 107 18.11 -1.11 0.79
N THR A 108 17.04 -0.73 0.10
CA THR A 108 16.60 0.66 -0.06
C THR A 108 16.26 1.28 1.31
N ILE A 109 15.38 0.65 2.09
CA ILE A 109 15.00 1.18 3.42
C ILE A 109 16.21 1.21 4.36
N LYS A 110 17.15 0.28 4.25
CA LYS A 110 18.38 0.34 5.04
C LYS A 110 19.23 1.57 4.71
N ARG A 111 19.31 1.96 3.44
CA ARG A 111 20.05 3.16 3.01
C ARG A 111 19.42 4.46 3.52
N THR A 112 18.11 4.48 3.76
CA THR A 112 17.43 5.67 4.31
C THR A 112 17.78 5.93 5.77
N GLU A 113 18.38 4.97 6.48
CA GLU A 113 18.86 5.17 7.86
C GLU A 113 20.02 6.20 7.99
N ALA A 114 20.51 6.74 6.88
CA ALA A 114 21.47 7.83 6.88
C ALA A 114 20.94 9.11 7.57
N ASP A 115 19.63 9.33 7.55
CA ASP A 115 18.95 10.41 8.26
C ASP A 115 17.56 9.99 8.76
N LYS A 116 17.22 10.29 10.02
CA LYS A 116 15.94 9.86 10.62
C LYS A 116 14.71 10.47 9.93
N LYS A 117 14.79 11.72 9.45
CA LYS A 117 13.64 12.36 8.78
C LYS A 117 13.40 11.73 7.42
N VAL A 118 14.47 11.44 6.68
CA VAL A 118 14.37 10.74 5.38
C VAL A 118 13.86 9.32 5.59
N PHE A 119 14.36 8.60 6.61
CA PHE A 119 13.87 7.27 6.97
C PHE A 119 12.36 7.26 7.21
N VAL A 120 11.88 8.14 8.10
CA VAL A 120 10.45 8.25 8.43
C VAL A 120 9.63 8.59 7.19
N TYR A 121 10.06 9.59 6.42
CA TYR A 121 9.37 10.03 5.20
C TYR A 121 9.20 8.88 4.17
N ILE A 122 10.28 8.14 3.87
CA ILE A 122 10.21 7.02 2.92
C ILE A 122 9.35 5.87 3.48
N THR A 123 9.40 5.58 4.78
CA THR A 123 8.54 4.55 5.38
C THR A 123 7.06 4.95 5.42
N ASP A 124 6.75 6.24 5.47
CA ASP A 124 5.38 6.74 5.36
C ASP A 124 4.87 6.67 3.90
N LEU A 125 5.73 6.92 2.90
CA LEU A 125 5.40 6.63 1.51
C LEU A 125 5.14 5.12 1.29
N ALA A 126 5.95 4.26 1.91
CA ALA A 126 5.71 2.82 1.88
C ALA A 126 4.36 2.44 2.49
N ASP A 127 3.95 3.06 3.60
CA ASP A 127 2.62 2.88 4.19
C ASP A 127 1.52 3.32 3.21
N LYS A 128 1.63 4.55 2.69
CA LYS A 128 0.67 5.15 1.76
C LYS A 128 0.44 4.31 0.51
N TYR A 129 1.50 3.76 -0.09
CA TYR A 129 1.39 3.07 -1.38
C TYR A 129 1.28 1.56 -1.27
N LEU A 130 1.94 0.92 -0.30
CA LEU A 130 2.01 -0.53 -0.22
C LEU A 130 1.04 -1.13 0.79
N TYR A 131 0.52 -0.35 1.75
CA TYR A 131 -0.37 -0.83 2.82
C TYR A 131 -1.77 -0.20 2.84
N ASP A 132 -1.89 1.10 2.52
CA ASP A 132 -3.18 1.80 2.53
C ASP A 132 -4.22 1.07 1.66
N PRO A 133 -5.42 0.75 2.20
CA PRO A 133 -6.43 0.02 1.47
C PRO A 133 -6.96 0.75 0.22
N ASN A 134 -6.84 2.08 0.16
CA ASN A 134 -7.25 2.89 -0.99
C ASN A 134 -6.15 2.99 -2.05
N SER A 135 -4.94 2.50 -1.77
CA SER A 135 -3.87 2.49 -2.76
C SER A 135 -4.11 1.42 -3.83
N PRO A 136 -4.08 1.78 -5.12
CA PRO A 136 -4.10 0.80 -6.21
C PRO A 136 -2.79 0.01 -6.31
N MET A 137 -1.74 0.44 -5.61
CA MET A 137 -0.42 -0.18 -5.60
C MET A 137 -0.18 -1.11 -4.41
N ARG A 138 -1.20 -1.29 -3.54
CA ARG A 138 -1.08 -2.08 -2.32
C ARG A 138 -0.48 -3.45 -2.61
N ASN A 139 0.52 -3.83 -1.83
CA ASN A 139 1.18 -5.12 -1.95
C ASN A 139 1.85 -5.47 -0.62
N GLU A 140 1.17 -6.29 0.17
CA GLU A 140 1.65 -6.68 1.50
C GLU A 140 3.02 -7.40 1.43
N GLU A 141 3.29 -8.16 0.37
CA GLU A 141 4.57 -8.86 0.21
C GLU A 141 5.74 -7.90 -0.04
N HIS A 142 5.50 -6.72 -0.62
CA HIS A 142 6.49 -5.64 -0.74
C HIS A 142 6.56 -4.77 0.52
N TYR A 143 5.50 -4.68 1.31
CA TYR A 143 5.47 -3.91 2.55
C TYR A 143 6.14 -4.64 3.73
N ILE A 144 6.06 -5.97 3.80
CA ILE A 144 6.71 -6.80 4.83
C ILE A 144 8.20 -6.47 5.04
N PRO A 145 9.08 -6.41 4.01
CA PRO A 145 10.48 -6.04 4.22
C PRO A 145 10.67 -4.61 4.75
N VAL A 146 9.75 -3.69 4.48
CA VAL A 146 9.76 -2.34 5.08
C VAL A 146 9.49 -2.44 6.58
N LEU A 147 8.46 -3.19 6.98
CA LEU A 147 8.14 -3.43 8.39
C LEU A 147 9.31 -4.09 9.13
N ASP A 148 9.92 -5.12 8.53
CA ASP A 148 11.10 -5.79 9.10
C ASP A 148 12.24 -4.79 9.34
N ALA A 149 12.50 -3.90 8.36
CA ALA A 149 13.54 -2.88 8.46
C ALA A 149 13.22 -1.83 9.53
N MET A 150 11.97 -1.36 9.63
CA MET A 150 11.52 -0.45 10.70
C MET A 150 11.72 -1.07 12.10
N ILE A 151 11.36 -2.35 12.26
CA ILE A 151 11.52 -3.06 13.54
C ILE A 151 13.00 -3.19 13.92
N ALA A 152 13.86 -3.49 12.94
CA ALA A 152 15.29 -3.68 13.15
C ALA A 152 16.07 -2.36 13.28
N SER A 153 15.54 -1.23 12.79
CA SER A 153 16.25 0.04 12.73
C SER A 153 16.60 0.56 14.13
N PRO A 154 17.85 1.05 14.35
CA PRO A 154 18.24 1.71 15.59
C PRO A 154 17.71 3.15 15.69
N LEU A 155 17.18 3.72 14.61
CA LEU A 155 16.66 5.09 14.59
C LEU A 155 15.29 5.23 15.25
N LEU A 156 14.54 4.11 15.30
CA LEU A 156 13.23 4.06 15.92
C LEU A 156 13.34 3.60 17.38
N ASP A 157 12.69 4.32 18.27
CA ASP A 157 12.53 3.89 19.66
C ASP A 157 11.48 2.76 19.80
N GLU A 158 11.35 2.21 21.01
CA GLU A 158 10.41 1.11 21.26
C GLU A 158 8.94 1.49 21.05
N THR A 159 8.57 2.77 21.24
CA THR A 159 7.22 3.28 21.00
C THR A 159 6.95 3.37 19.50
N GLU A 160 7.88 3.92 18.74
CA GLU A 160 7.83 4.00 17.27
C GLU A 160 7.75 2.61 16.62
N LYS A 161 8.28 1.58 17.28
CA LYS A 161 8.22 0.17 16.83
C LYS A 161 6.92 -0.57 17.13
N ILE A 162 6.03 -0.04 17.97
CA ILE A 162 4.77 -0.72 18.32
C ILE A 162 3.91 -0.97 17.06
N ARG A 163 3.67 0.08 16.27
CA ARG A 163 2.88 0.02 15.04
C ARG A 163 3.43 -0.99 14.01
N PRO A 164 4.71 -0.91 13.60
CA PRO A 164 5.23 -1.86 12.61
C PRO A 164 5.27 -3.30 13.13
N ARG A 165 5.53 -3.54 14.43
CA ARG A 165 5.45 -4.89 15.01
C ARG A 165 4.03 -5.48 14.91
N ALA A 166 3.02 -4.71 15.30
CA ALA A 166 1.63 -5.14 15.23
C ALA A 166 1.19 -5.43 13.78
N ARG A 167 1.54 -4.56 12.84
CA ARG A 167 1.28 -4.78 11.41
C ARG A 167 2.01 -6.00 10.86
N ARG A 168 3.26 -6.23 11.28
CA ARG A 168 4.06 -7.37 10.83
C ARG A 168 3.51 -8.70 11.34
N GLU A 169 3.02 -8.73 12.57
CA GLU A 169 2.31 -9.87 13.15
C GLU A 169 1.03 -10.16 12.37
N LEU A 170 0.22 -9.13 12.09
CA LEU A 170 -1.00 -9.27 11.31
C LEU A 170 -0.72 -9.74 9.87
N ALA A 171 0.32 -9.20 9.22
CA ALA A 171 0.72 -9.61 7.87
C ALA A 171 1.13 -11.09 7.80
N GLN A 172 1.61 -11.68 8.91
CA GLN A 172 1.93 -13.10 8.97
C GLN A 172 0.66 -13.98 9.00
N LYS A 173 -0.46 -13.45 9.48
CA LYS A 173 -1.74 -14.17 9.52
C LYS A 173 -2.32 -14.26 8.10
N ASN A 174 -2.73 -15.47 7.73
CA ASN A 174 -3.27 -15.81 6.41
C ASN A 174 -2.35 -15.39 5.25
N ARG A 175 -1.03 -15.34 5.47
CA ARG A 175 -0.08 -14.99 4.42
C ARG A 175 -0.15 -16.00 3.28
N ARG A 176 0.10 -15.55 2.04
CA ARG A 176 0.15 -16.43 0.87
C ARG A 176 1.08 -17.62 1.12
N GLY A 177 0.65 -18.81 0.74
CA GLY A 177 1.35 -20.07 0.98
C GLY A 177 1.22 -20.65 2.40
N THR A 178 0.54 -19.97 3.31
CA THR A 178 0.25 -20.49 4.66
C THR A 178 -1.20 -20.95 4.78
N LYS A 179 -1.49 -21.80 5.77
CA LYS A 179 -2.86 -22.22 6.06
C LYS A 179 -3.65 -21.06 6.67
N ALA A 180 -4.84 -20.77 6.12
CA ALA A 180 -5.74 -19.77 6.66
C ALA A 180 -6.17 -20.12 8.10
N LEU A 181 -6.36 -19.12 8.94
CA LEU A 181 -6.87 -19.30 10.31
C LEU A 181 -8.35 -19.68 10.27
N ASP A 182 -8.70 -20.76 10.96
CA ASP A 182 -10.10 -21.20 11.02
C ASP A 182 -10.95 -20.26 11.87
N PHE A 183 -12.23 -20.17 11.53
CA PHE A 183 -13.24 -19.45 12.30
C PHE A 183 -14.60 -20.11 12.12
N SER A 184 -15.49 -19.91 13.09
CA SER A 184 -16.87 -20.37 13.00
C SER A 184 -17.76 -19.27 12.41
N TYR A 185 -18.72 -19.66 11.57
CA TYR A 185 -19.77 -18.78 11.07
C TYR A 185 -21.14 -19.34 11.42
N THR A 186 -22.13 -18.46 11.51
CA THR A 186 -23.55 -18.81 11.71
C THR A 186 -24.34 -18.32 10.51
N THR A 187 -25.22 -19.15 9.94
CA THR A 187 -26.09 -18.75 8.82
C THR A 187 -27.41 -18.16 9.32
N ALA A 188 -28.24 -17.65 8.41
CA ALA A 188 -29.55 -17.10 8.76
C ALA A 188 -30.50 -18.12 9.40
N SER A 189 -30.33 -19.43 9.14
CA SER A 189 -31.11 -20.48 9.80
C SER A 189 -30.62 -20.80 11.22
N GLY A 190 -29.53 -20.18 11.67
CA GLY A 190 -28.87 -20.49 12.95
C GLY A 190 -27.91 -21.68 12.87
N ALA A 191 -27.79 -22.34 11.71
CA ALA A 191 -26.82 -23.41 11.51
C ALA A 191 -25.40 -22.84 11.62
N GLN A 192 -24.52 -23.58 12.29
CA GLN A 192 -23.12 -23.21 12.47
C GLN A 192 -22.21 -24.08 11.60
N GLY A 193 -21.15 -23.47 11.08
CA GLY A 193 -20.07 -24.14 10.35
C GLY A 193 -18.73 -23.51 10.68
N SER A 194 -17.66 -24.04 10.10
CA SER A 194 -16.33 -23.41 10.14
C SER A 194 -15.73 -23.33 8.76
N LEU A 195 -14.76 -22.43 8.55
CA LEU A 195 -14.03 -22.31 7.29
C LEU A 195 -13.42 -23.65 6.87
N TYR A 196 -12.81 -24.38 7.82
CA TYR A 196 -12.24 -25.71 7.55
C TYR A 196 -13.29 -26.77 7.22
N GLY A 197 -14.55 -26.58 7.66
CA GLY A 197 -15.67 -27.43 7.31
C GLY A 197 -16.15 -27.28 5.86
N VAL A 198 -15.80 -26.19 5.17
CA VAL A 198 -16.19 -25.95 3.78
C VAL A 198 -15.43 -26.88 2.83
N LYS A 199 -16.12 -27.84 2.22
CA LYS A 199 -15.54 -28.85 1.32
C LYS A 199 -15.68 -28.41 -0.14
N ALA A 200 -14.58 -27.97 -0.75
CA ALA A 200 -14.47 -27.64 -2.17
C ALA A 200 -13.01 -27.71 -2.62
N ALA A 201 -12.74 -27.78 -3.93
CA ALA A 201 -11.38 -27.72 -4.46
C ALA A 201 -10.77 -26.32 -4.25
N TYR A 202 -11.61 -25.29 -4.33
CA TYR A 202 -11.26 -23.93 -3.97
C TYR A 202 -12.32 -23.34 -3.03
N THR A 203 -11.91 -22.47 -2.12
CA THR A 203 -12.81 -21.67 -1.29
C THR A 203 -12.51 -20.20 -1.51
N LEU A 204 -13.50 -19.46 -2.01
CA LEU A 204 -13.46 -18.00 -2.08
C LEU A 204 -14.09 -17.46 -0.81
N LEU A 205 -13.25 -16.93 0.08
CA LEU A 205 -13.70 -16.28 1.31
C LEU A 205 -13.91 -14.79 1.01
N PHE A 206 -15.13 -14.33 1.24
CA PHE A 206 -15.55 -12.95 1.03
C PHE A 206 -15.96 -12.32 2.37
N ILE A 207 -15.06 -11.53 2.95
CA ILE A 207 -15.34 -10.74 4.14
C ILE A 207 -16.04 -9.45 3.69
N ASN A 208 -17.26 -9.22 4.19
CA ASN A 208 -18.16 -8.17 3.72
C ASN A 208 -18.79 -7.38 4.87
N ASN A 209 -19.43 -6.27 4.51
CA ASN A 209 -20.23 -5.43 5.39
C ASN A 209 -21.57 -5.10 4.69
N PRO A 210 -22.73 -5.30 5.33
CA PRO A 210 -24.04 -4.87 4.82
C PRO A 210 -24.07 -3.39 4.40
N GLY A 211 -24.87 -3.06 3.39
CA GLY A 211 -25.03 -1.69 2.90
C GLY A 211 -23.78 -1.06 2.26
N CYS A 212 -22.68 -1.80 2.11
CA CYS A 212 -21.45 -1.31 1.51
C CYS A 212 -21.50 -1.33 -0.02
N TYR A 213 -21.40 -0.15 -0.66
CA TYR A 213 -21.37 -0.02 -2.13
C TYR A 213 -20.27 -0.88 -2.78
N ALA A 214 -19.08 -0.90 -2.20
CA ALA A 214 -17.98 -1.73 -2.70
C ALA A 214 -18.26 -3.23 -2.55
N CYS A 215 -18.98 -3.66 -1.51
CA CYS A 215 -19.44 -5.05 -1.39
C CYS A 215 -20.46 -5.39 -2.49
N THR A 216 -21.41 -4.50 -2.79
CA THR A 216 -22.37 -4.69 -3.88
C THR A 216 -21.66 -4.82 -5.23
N ALA A 217 -20.68 -3.97 -5.52
CA ALA A 217 -19.86 -4.06 -6.73
C ALA A 217 -19.11 -5.41 -6.80
N ALA A 218 -18.46 -5.83 -5.71
CA ALA A 218 -17.77 -7.11 -5.65
C ALA A 218 -18.71 -8.31 -5.85
N ILE A 219 -19.95 -8.25 -5.33
CA ILE A 219 -20.97 -9.29 -5.55
C ILE A 219 -21.31 -9.41 -7.05
N GLU A 220 -21.56 -8.30 -7.73
CA GLU A 220 -21.89 -8.30 -9.16
C GLU A 220 -20.72 -8.77 -10.03
N GLU A 221 -19.49 -8.36 -9.72
CA GLU A 221 -18.29 -8.86 -10.39
C GLU A 221 -18.12 -10.37 -10.19
N LEU A 222 -18.27 -10.88 -8.96
CA LEU A 222 -18.17 -12.31 -8.67
C LEU A 222 -19.22 -13.14 -9.41
N LYS A 223 -20.44 -12.62 -9.58
CA LYS A 223 -21.52 -13.29 -10.33
C LYS A 223 -21.23 -13.35 -11.83
N THR A 224 -20.57 -12.33 -12.37
CA THR A 224 -20.35 -12.17 -13.82
C THR A 224 -18.99 -12.71 -14.29
N ALA A 225 -18.07 -13.00 -13.36
CA ALA A 225 -16.78 -13.62 -13.63
C ALA A 225 -16.93 -15.06 -14.18
N PRO A 226 -16.56 -15.33 -15.44
CA PRO A 226 -16.89 -16.60 -16.12
C PRO A 226 -16.30 -17.85 -15.46
N THR A 227 -15.03 -17.82 -15.07
CA THR A 227 -14.32 -18.97 -14.48
C THR A 227 -14.80 -19.23 -13.08
N ILE A 228 -14.94 -18.18 -12.26
CA ILE A 228 -15.53 -18.25 -10.91
C ILE A 228 -16.93 -18.87 -10.98
N SER A 229 -17.82 -18.35 -11.84
CA SER A 229 -19.18 -18.85 -11.99
C SER A 229 -19.22 -20.30 -12.50
N SER A 230 -18.38 -20.65 -13.48
CA SER A 230 -18.27 -22.03 -13.98
C SER A 230 -17.81 -23.01 -12.91
N LEU A 231 -16.77 -22.68 -12.14
CA LEU A 231 -16.27 -23.53 -11.06
C LEU A 231 -17.28 -23.65 -9.92
N HIS A 232 -18.04 -22.59 -9.64
CA HIS A 232 -19.10 -22.61 -8.65
C HIS A 232 -20.25 -23.53 -9.07
N CYS A 233 -20.75 -23.40 -10.31
CA CYS A 233 -21.80 -24.26 -10.86
C CYS A 233 -21.41 -25.75 -10.89
N ASN A 234 -20.12 -26.03 -11.07
CA ASN A 234 -19.59 -27.40 -11.08
C ASN A 234 -19.16 -27.91 -9.69
N ASN A 235 -19.53 -27.22 -8.60
CA ASN A 235 -19.18 -27.57 -7.21
C ASN A 235 -17.66 -27.70 -6.93
N ARG A 236 -16.81 -27.07 -7.77
CA ARG A 236 -15.35 -27.00 -7.56
C ARG A 236 -14.96 -25.81 -6.70
N LEU A 237 -15.72 -24.71 -6.75
CA LEU A 237 -15.52 -23.50 -5.96
C LEU A 237 -16.71 -23.25 -5.02
N ALA A 238 -16.43 -23.18 -3.71
CA ALA A 238 -17.39 -22.68 -2.73
C ALA A 238 -17.12 -21.21 -2.43
N VAL A 239 -18.17 -20.38 -2.44
CA VAL A 239 -18.09 -19.00 -1.97
C VAL A 239 -18.62 -18.95 -0.54
N LEU A 240 -17.77 -18.53 0.40
CA LEU A 240 -18.12 -18.27 1.81
C LEU A 240 -18.11 -16.77 2.05
N SER A 241 -19.30 -16.18 2.16
CA SER A 241 -19.51 -14.79 2.55
C SER A 241 -19.64 -14.72 4.07
N VAL A 242 -18.80 -13.91 4.72
CA VAL A 242 -18.82 -13.70 6.18
C VAL A 242 -18.89 -12.23 6.56
N TYR A 243 -19.87 -11.88 7.38
CA TYR A 243 -19.96 -10.59 8.06
C TYR A 243 -19.29 -10.68 9.45
N PRO A 244 -18.24 -9.88 9.76
CA PRO A 244 -17.45 -10.04 10.98
C PRO A 244 -17.91 -9.18 12.18
N ASP A 245 -18.86 -8.26 12.00
CA ASP A 245 -19.28 -7.27 13.01
C ASP A 245 -20.56 -7.65 13.79
N ASP A 246 -20.90 -6.85 14.79
CA ASP A 246 -21.85 -7.13 15.88
C ASP A 246 -23.33 -6.77 15.60
N GLU A 247 -23.71 -6.64 14.33
CA GLU A 247 -25.09 -6.27 13.92
C GLU A 247 -25.76 -7.33 13.02
N PRO A 248 -26.04 -8.54 13.53
CA PRO A 248 -26.58 -9.63 12.71
C PRO A 248 -27.98 -9.33 12.15
N GLU A 249 -28.77 -8.48 12.81
CA GLU A 249 -30.08 -8.07 12.31
C GLU A 249 -29.99 -7.17 11.08
N GLU A 250 -28.97 -6.31 11.00
CA GLU A 250 -28.73 -5.49 9.81
C GLU A 250 -28.24 -6.37 8.65
N TRP A 251 -27.32 -7.30 8.94
CA TRP A 251 -26.89 -8.30 7.97
C TRP A 251 -28.04 -9.12 7.38
N LYS A 252 -29.01 -9.54 8.21
CA LYS A 252 -30.20 -10.27 7.74
C LYS A 252 -31.04 -9.46 6.75
N LYS A 253 -31.15 -8.13 6.92
CA LYS A 253 -31.91 -7.27 5.98
C LYS A 253 -31.28 -7.23 4.60
N HIS A 254 -29.95 -7.29 4.54
CA HIS A 254 -29.16 -7.27 3.30
C HIS A 254 -28.87 -8.66 2.72
N LEU A 255 -29.38 -9.74 3.33
CA LEU A 255 -29.10 -11.10 2.88
C LEU A 255 -29.58 -11.37 1.44
N THR A 256 -30.61 -10.65 0.99
CA THR A 256 -31.13 -10.72 -0.38
C THR A 256 -30.15 -10.22 -1.43
N ASP A 257 -29.16 -9.42 -1.05
CA ASP A 257 -28.14 -8.88 -1.94
C ASP A 257 -27.15 -9.98 -2.35
N PHE A 258 -27.03 -11.04 -1.55
CA PHE A 258 -26.12 -12.17 -1.79
C PHE A 258 -26.80 -13.32 -2.54
N PRO A 259 -26.10 -13.98 -3.48
CA PRO A 259 -26.59 -15.21 -4.10
C PRO A 259 -26.91 -16.30 -3.08
N LYS A 260 -28.09 -16.92 -3.21
CA LYS A 260 -28.52 -18.04 -2.36
C LYS A 260 -27.67 -19.30 -2.50
N SER A 261 -26.92 -19.43 -3.60
CA SER A 261 -26.00 -20.53 -3.85
C SER A 261 -24.70 -20.43 -3.05
N TRP A 262 -24.42 -19.26 -2.45
CA TRP A 262 -23.26 -19.06 -1.59
C TRP A 262 -23.55 -19.49 -0.15
N ILE A 263 -22.49 -19.75 0.60
CA ILE A 263 -22.58 -19.91 2.05
C ILE A 263 -22.52 -18.50 2.64
N ASN A 264 -23.68 -17.95 3.01
CA ASN A 264 -23.78 -16.63 3.63
C ASN A 264 -23.90 -16.78 5.14
N GLY A 265 -22.93 -16.27 5.88
CA GLY A 265 -22.92 -16.31 7.33
C GLY A 265 -22.38 -15.03 7.97
N TYR A 266 -22.47 -15.01 9.30
CA TYR A 266 -21.89 -13.96 10.14
C TYR A 266 -21.11 -14.58 11.29
N ASP A 267 -20.15 -13.85 11.83
CA ASP A 267 -19.38 -14.26 12.99
C ASP A 267 -20.13 -13.88 14.28
N LYS A 268 -20.92 -14.83 14.78
CA LYS A 268 -21.76 -14.66 15.98
C LYS A 268 -20.98 -14.20 17.22
N HIS A 269 -19.70 -14.53 17.34
CA HIS A 269 -18.87 -14.21 18.51
C HIS A 269 -17.86 -13.10 18.23
N THR A 270 -17.94 -12.47 17.05
CA THR A 270 -17.01 -11.45 16.56
C THR A 270 -15.54 -11.82 16.78
N ALA A 271 -15.24 -13.12 16.69
CA ALA A 271 -13.92 -13.68 16.91
C ALA A 271 -12.90 -13.20 15.86
N ILE A 272 -13.33 -13.01 14.61
CA ILE A 272 -12.52 -12.47 13.51
C ILE A 272 -11.96 -11.11 13.90
N LYS A 273 -12.84 -10.20 14.35
CA LYS A 273 -12.51 -8.84 14.79
C LYS A 273 -11.72 -8.84 16.10
N ASN A 274 -12.27 -9.47 17.14
CA ASN A 274 -11.71 -9.40 18.50
C ASN A 274 -10.36 -10.09 18.65
N ARG A 275 -10.11 -11.17 17.89
CA ARG A 275 -8.83 -11.88 17.90
C ARG A 275 -7.89 -11.45 16.78
N GLN A 276 -8.35 -10.51 15.92
CA GLN A 276 -7.60 -10.02 14.76
C GLN A 276 -7.00 -11.17 13.94
N ILE A 277 -7.80 -12.20 13.68
CA ILE A 277 -7.35 -13.38 12.92
C ILE A 277 -7.39 -13.14 11.41
N TYR A 278 -8.11 -12.11 10.96
CA TYR A 278 -8.02 -11.56 9.60
C TYR A 278 -7.78 -10.06 9.69
N ASP A 279 -7.07 -9.52 8.71
CA ASP A 279 -6.89 -8.07 8.57
C ASP A 279 -8.18 -7.47 8.00
N LEU A 280 -8.83 -6.61 8.79
CA LEU A 280 -10.07 -5.93 8.47
C LEU A 280 -9.86 -4.44 8.13
N LYS A 281 -8.63 -4.03 7.76
CA LYS A 281 -8.34 -2.64 7.34
C LYS A 281 -9.18 -2.18 6.16
N ALA A 282 -9.66 -3.12 5.33
CA ALA A 282 -10.54 -2.89 4.19
C ALA A 282 -11.69 -3.89 4.19
N ILE A 283 -12.90 -3.43 3.86
CA ILE A 283 -14.03 -4.29 3.53
C ILE A 283 -14.67 -3.68 2.27
N PRO A 284 -14.93 -4.46 1.20
CA PRO A 284 -14.76 -5.91 1.07
C PRO A 284 -13.29 -6.37 1.05
N THR A 285 -13.02 -7.58 1.53
CA THR A 285 -11.74 -8.27 1.34
C THR A 285 -11.97 -9.70 0.86
N LEU A 286 -11.24 -10.12 -0.18
CA LEU A 286 -11.34 -11.45 -0.77
C LEU A 286 -10.07 -12.27 -0.55
N TYR A 287 -10.26 -13.56 -0.23
CA TYR A 287 -9.21 -14.57 -0.19
C TYR A 287 -9.59 -15.72 -1.11
N LEU A 288 -8.61 -16.26 -1.82
CA LEU A 288 -8.73 -17.53 -2.52
C LEU A 288 -7.91 -18.58 -1.79
N LEU A 289 -8.56 -19.68 -1.43
CA LEU A 289 -7.95 -20.79 -0.69
C LEU A 289 -8.01 -22.07 -1.51
N ASP A 290 -7.01 -22.94 -1.35
CA ASP A 290 -7.04 -24.30 -1.90
C ASP A 290 -7.92 -25.26 -1.08
N ARG A 291 -7.89 -26.54 -1.45
CA ARG A 291 -8.66 -27.61 -0.81
C ARG A 291 -8.31 -27.75 0.68
N GLU A 292 -7.02 -27.63 1.00
CA GLU A 292 -6.44 -27.72 2.35
C GLU A 292 -6.55 -26.40 3.14
N LYS A 293 -7.15 -25.37 2.53
CA LYS A 293 -7.32 -24.00 3.07
C LYS A 293 -6.01 -23.23 3.18
N ASN A 294 -4.99 -23.58 2.39
CA ASN A 294 -3.83 -22.69 2.20
C ASN A 294 -4.22 -21.50 1.35
N VAL A 295 -3.67 -20.34 1.70
CA VAL A 295 -3.97 -19.07 1.04
C VAL A 295 -3.21 -18.99 -0.28
N LEU A 296 -3.95 -18.99 -1.39
CA LEU A 296 -3.40 -18.78 -2.73
C LEU A 296 -3.28 -17.29 -3.02
N LEU A 297 -4.35 -16.54 -2.72
CA LEU A 297 -4.45 -15.09 -2.85
C LEU A 297 -5.03 -14.49 -1.57
N LYS A 298 -4.46 -13.37 -1.13
CA LYS A 298 -4.87 -12.58 0.04
C LYS A 298 -5.17 -11.16 -0.42
N ASP A 299 -6.27 -10.58 0.09
CA ASP A 299 -6.67 -9.19 -0.19
C ASP A 299 -6.72 -8.89 -1.70
N ALA A 300 -7.24 -9.85 -2.46
CA ALA A 300 -7.23 -9.85 -3.92
C ALA A 300 -8.48 -9.20 -4.50
N THR A 301 -8.36 -8.67 -5.71
CA THR A 301 -9.51 -8.23 -6.52
C THR A 301 -10.21 -9.45 -7.14
N VAL A 302 -11.47 -9.27 -7.55
CA VAL A 302 -12.20 -10.31 -8.29
C VAL A 302 -11.45 -10.68 -9.58
N GLN A 303 -10.92 -9.67 -10.28
CA GLN A 303 -10.10 -9.87 -11.48
C GLN A 303 -8.89 -10.77 -11.22
N ALA A 304 -8.11 -10.51 -10.16
CA ALA A 304 -6.92 -11.31 -9.85
C ALA A 304 -7.27 -12.78 -9.52
N ILE A 305 -8.43 -13.01 -8.87
CA ILE A 305 -8.93 -14.35 -8.58
C ILE A 305 -9.35 -15.06 -9.88
N GLU A 306 -10.09 -14.37 -10.75
CA GLU A 306 -10.52 -14.89 -12.05
C GLU A 306 -9.31 -15.27 -12.93
N GLU A 307 -8.31 -14.39 -13.03
CA GLU A 307 -7.07 -14.63 -13.78
C GLU A 307 -6.31 -15.84 -13.23
N TYR A 308 -6.14 -15.93 -11.91
CA TYR A 308 -5.48 -17.07 -11.25
C TYR A 308 -6.20 -18.39 -11.53
N LEU A 309 -7.53 -18.43 -11.39
CA LEU A 309 -8.32 -19.63 -11.65
C LEU A 309 -8.29 -20.02 -13.14
N SER A 310 -8.30 -19.04 -14.06
CA SER A 310 -8.26 -19.32 -15.51
C SER A 310 -6.97 -20.01 -15.97
N THR A 311 -5.86 -19.79 -15.25
CA THR A 311 -4.54 -20.36 -15.56
C THR A 311 -4.28 -21.68 -14.83
N THR A 312 -4.76 -21.83 -13.60
CA THR A 312 -4.44 -22.97 -12.73
C THR A 312 -5.55 -24.02 -12.63
N ALA A 313 -6.81 -23.68 -12.88
CA ALA A 313 -7.96 -24.55 -12.62
C ALA A 313 -8.46 -25.36 -13.83
N ARG A 314 -7.70 -25.35 -14.94
CA ARG A 314 -7.97 -26.14 -16.15
C ARG A 314 -8.04 -27.63 -15.86
#